data_AF-A0A7K9FXB6-F1
#
_entry.id   AF-A0A7K9FXB6-F1
#
_cell.length_a   1.000
_cell.length_b   1.000
_cell.length_c   1.000
_cell.angle_alpha   90.00
_cell.angle_beta   90.00
_cell.angle_gamma   90.00
#
_symmetry.space_group_name_H-M   'P 1'
#
loop_
_entity.id
_entity.type
_entity.pdbx_description
1 polymer ?
#
loop_
_entity_poly.entity_id
_entity_poly.type
_entity_poly.pdbx_seq_one_letter_code
_entity_poly.pdbx_strand_id
1 'polypeptide(L)'
;EPGSATPAPPPPPLALGPPPPGPLGPALRAERGRPSPAAGPEEECGLPAEAVLAPLREALFACRPAVQKQVCDDIARRLTVLGDAWAQGKLSAPVRKRMRLLVQELQQRHWEAADEIHRSLMVDYVNEVSQWLVGVKRLIAELRSLPAGEPAAATDGSAEAEPGQED
;
A
#
# COMPACT_ATOMS: atom_id res chain seq x y z
N GLU A 1 -7.98 16.67 -66.24
CA GLU A 1 -7.49 15.29 -66.50
C GLU A 1 -6.09 15.16 -65.92
N PRO A 2 -5.58 13.97 -65.56
CA PRO A 2 -6.19 12.75 -64.98
C PRO A 2 -5.49 12.45 -63.62
N GLY A 3 -5.73 11.40 -62.83
CA GLY A 3 -6.49 10.15 -62.94
C GLY A 3 -6.65 9.56 -61.52
N SER A 4 -7.82 9.03 -61.17
CA SER A 4 -8.15 7.59 -61.25
C SER A 4 -7.21 6.69 -60.46
N ALA A 5 -7.70 6.12 -59.36
CA ALA A 5 -7.92 4.67 -59.24
C ALA A 5 -8.34 4.31 -57.80
N THR A 6 -9.63 4.01 -57.62
CA THR A 6 -10.11 3.17 -56.51
C THR A 6 -9.92 1.71 -56.90
N PRO A 7 -9.52 0.83 -55.97
CA PRO A 7 -10.11 -0.51 -56.00
C PRO A 7 -10.60 -1.02 -54.63
N ALA A 8 -11.88 -1.43 -54.68
CA ALA A 8 -12.67 -2.43 -53.96
C ALA A 8 -12.28 -2.96 -52.55
N PRO A 9 -13.25 -3.10 -51.62
CA PRO A 9 -13.11 -3.91 -50.41
C PRO A 9 -13.28 -5.42 -50.70
N PRO A 10 -12.63 -6.30 -49.92
CA PRO A 10 -12.84 -7.75 -50.00
C PRO A 10 -14.18 -8.19 -49.35
N PRO A 11 -14.81 -9.28 -49.83
CA PRO A 11 -15.99 -9.89 -49.21
C PRO A 11 -15.64 -10.71 -47.95
N PRO A 12 -16.59 -10.94 -47.02
CA PRO A 12 -16.36 -11.65 -45.76
C PRO A 12 -16.43 -13.19 -45.93
N PRO A 13 -15.56 -13.98 -45.28
CA PRO A 13 -15.78 -15.42 -45.18
C PRO A 13 -16.54 -15.77 -43.89
N LEU A 14 -17.80 -16.16 -44.10
CA LEU A 14 -18.50 -17.33 -43.56
C LEU A 14 -18.36 -17.63 -42.05
N ALA A 15 -19.51 -17.49 -41.38
CA ALA A 15 -19.82 -17.96 -40.03
C ALA A 15 -19.28 -19.38 -39.75
N LEU A 16 -18.31 -19.47 -38.85
CA LEU A 16 -18.10 -20.69 -38.07
C LEU A 16 -19.31 -20.86 -37.15
N GLY A 17 -20.01 -21.99 -37.32
CA GLY A 17 -21.27 -22.29 -36.64
C GLY A 17 -21.15 -22.40 -35.11
N PRO A 18 -22.30 -22.35 -34.41
CA PRO A 18 -22.34 -22.47 -32.96
C PRO A 18 -21.92 -23.89 -32.50
N PRO A 19 -21.25 -24.01 -31.34
CA PRO A 19 -20.90 -25.30 -30.75
C PRO A 19 -22.17 -26.06 -30.30
N PRO A 20 -22.10 -27.41 -30.19
CA PRO A 20 -23.24 -28.24 -29.84
C PRO A 20 -23.71 -28.01 -28.39
N PRO A 21 -25.02 -28.06 -28.10
CA PRO A 21 -25.52 -28.06 -26.73
C PRO A 21 -25.24 -29.42 -26.08
N GLY A 22 -24.43 -29.42 -25.02
CA GLY A 22 -24.20 -30.59 -24.17
C GLY A 22 -25.49 -31.04 -23.46
N PRO A 23 -25.59 -32.33 -23.10
CA PRO A 23 -26.83 -32.91 -22.60
C PRO A 23 -27.19 -32.42 -21.20
N LEU A 24 -28.51 -32.23 -21.06
CA LEU A 24 -29.29 -31.88 -19.89
C LEU A 24 -29.00 -32.82 -18.71
N GLY A 25 -28.50 -32.28 -17.61
CA GLY A 25 -28.54 -32.91 -16.29
C GLY A 25 -29.90 -32.68 -15.62
N PRO A 26 -30.46 -33.66 -14.89
CA PRO A 26 -31.83 -33.61 -14.40
C PRO A 26 -31.99 -32.72 -13.18
N ALA A 27 -33.11 -31.99 -13.17
CA ALA A 27 -33.58 -31.17 -12.07
C ALA A 27 -33.84 -31.99 -10.81
N LEU A 28 -33.33 -31.50 -9.67
CA LEU A 28 -33.99 -31.66 -8.38
C LEU A 28 -34.14 -30.28 -7.72
N ARG A 29 -35.37 -30.04 -7.26
CA ARG A 29 -35.95 -28.78 -6.80
C ARG A 29 -35.30 -28.21 -5.53
N ALA A 30 -35.25 -26.87 -5.50
CA ALA A 30 -35.58 -25.90 -4.43
C ALA A 30 -35.25 -26.29 -2.97
N GLU A 31 -34.62 -25.44 -2.15
CA GLU A 31 -35.14 -24.13 -1.71
C GLU A 31 -34.03 -23.22 -1.13
N ARG A 32 -34.03 -21.96 -1.58
CA ARG A 32 -33.98 -20.71 -0.79
C ARG A 32 -32.81 -20.47 0.19
N GLY A 33 -31.87 -19.60 -0.21
CA GLY A 33 -30.99 -18.92 0.76
C GLY A 33 -29.89 -18.02 0.22
N ARG A 34 -30.26 -16.78 -0.18
CA ARG A 34 -29.42 -15.56 -0.28
C ARG A 34 -28.71 -15.26 -1.62
N PRO A 35 -28.90 -14.06 -2.21
CA PRO A 35 -28.07 -13.55 -3.30
C PRO A 35 -26.88 -12.77 -2.73
N SER A 36 -25.67 -12.92 -3.30
CA SER A 36 -24.69 -11.84 -3.55
C SER A 36 -23.32 -12.39 -3.96
N PRO A 37 -22.48 -11.60 -4.67
CA PRO A 37 -22.37 -11.68 -6.12
C PRO A 37 -20.93 -12.03 -6.55
N ALA A 38 -20.74 -12.09 -7.86
CA ALA A 38 -19.46 -12.15 -8.57
C ALA A 38 -18.25 -11.59 -7.80
N ALA A 39 -17.21 -12.40 -7.66
CA ALA A 39 -15.85 -11.91 -7.56
C ALA A 39 -15.07 -12.60 -8.69
N GLY A 40 -14.59 -11.81 -9.64
CA GLY A 40 -13.95 -12.27 -10.85
C GLY A 40 -12.59 -12.94 -10.59
N PRO A 41 -11.91 -13.39 -11.66
CA PRO A 41 -10.49 -13.74 -11.57
C PRO A 41 -9.67 -12.48 -11.33
N GLU A 42 -9.63 -12.02 -10.07
CA GLU A 42 -8.76 -10.93 -9.61
C GLU A 42 -7.37 -11.48 -9.31
N GLU A 43 -6.73 -12.07 -10.31
CA GLU A 43 -5.30 -12.39 -10.28
C GLU A 43 -4.56 -11.35 -11.12
N GLU A 44 -4.63 -10.09 -10.71
CA GLU A 44 -3.86 -9.02 -11.34
C GLU A 44 -2.93 -8.38 -10.28
N CYS A 45 -1.68 -8.87 -10.26
CA CYS A 45 -0.58 -8.40 -9.40
C CYS A 45 -0.88 -8.50 -7.89
N GLY A 46 -0.96 -9.74 -7.40
CA GLY A 46 -1.38 -10.16 -6.06
C GLY A 46 -0.48 -9.75 -4.90
N LEU A 47 -0.44 -8.45 -4.58
CA LEU A 47 -0.02 -7.99 -3.26
C LEU A 47 -1.27 -7.65 -2.45
N PRO A 48 -1.58 -8.42 -1.38
CA PRO A 48 -2.73 -8.12 -0.54
C PRO A 48 -2.52 -6.78 0.16
N ALA A 49 -3.55 -5.93 0.17
CA ALA A 49 -3.53 -4.63 0.84
C ALA A 49 -3.10 -4.77 2.32
N GLU A 50 -3.52 -5.85 2.96
CA GLU A 50 -3.19 -6.20 4.34
C GLU A 50 -1.68 -6.31 4.60
N ALA A 51 -0.87 -6.73 3.63
CA ALA A 51 0.58 -6.81 3.81
C ALA A 51 1.24 -5.43 4.03
N VAL A 52 0.58 -4.36 3.60
CA VAL A 52 1.03 -2.96 3.77
C VAL A 52 0.25 -2.27 4.88
N LEU A 53 -1.06 -2.49 4.95
CA LEU A 53 -1.94 -1.83 5.93
C LEU A 53 -1.75 -2.37 7.35
N ALA A 54 -1.54 -3.67 7.53
CA ALA A 54 -1.40 -4.26 8.87
C ALA A 54 -0.18 -3.69 9.62
N PRO A 55 1.04 -3.64 9.04
CA PRO A 55 2.18 -3.04 9.74
C PRO A 55 2.03 -1.54 10.01
N LEU A 56 1.36 -0.79 9.13
CA LEU A 56 1.07 0.63 9.35
C LEU A 56 0.11 0.85 10.53
N ARG A 57 -0.91 -0.01 10.66
CA ARG A 57 -1.85 0.01 11.79
C ARG A 57 -1.17 -0.38 13.10
N GLU A 58 -0.32 -1.40 13.07
CA GLU A 58 0.49 -1.82 14.22
C GLU A 58 1.39 -0.67 14.70
N ALA A 59 2.10 -0.03 13.76
CA ALA A 59 2.97 1.11 14.07
C ALA A 59 2.19 2.30 14.63
N LEU A 60 0.97 2.56 14.12
CA LEU A 60 0.08 3.57 14.68
C LEU A 60 -0.35 3.23 16.12
N PHE A 61 -0.65 1.96 16.40
CA PHE A 61 -1.00 1.51 17.75
C PHE A 61 0.17 1.66 18.72
N ALA A 62 1.39 1.36 18.27
CA ALA A 62 2.62 1.56 19.05
C ALA A 62 2.90 3.04 19.39
N CYS A 63 2.54 3.96 18.49
CA CYS A 63 2.66 5.40 18.72
C CYS A 63 1.55 6.00 19.60
N ARG A 64 0.38 5.36 19.66
CA ARG A 64 -0.81 5.86 20.37
C ARG A 64 -0.59 6.32 21.82
N PRO A 65 0.25 5.68 22.66
CA PRO A 65 0.51 6.15 24.03
C PRO A 65 1.42 7.38 24.13
N ALA A 66 2.28 7.64 23.13
CA ALA A 66 3.22 8.75 23.15
C ALA A 66 2.74 9.96 22.32
N VAL A 67 1.82 9.73 21.41
CA VAL A 67 1.32 10.72 20.44
C VAL A 67 -0.05 11.24 20.85
N GLN A 68 -0.33 12.51 20.56
CA GLN A 68 -1.65 13.09 20.79
C GLN A 68 -2.73 12.29 20.05
N LYS A 69 -3.85 12.04 20.74
CA LYS A 69 -5.01 11.33 20.19
C LYS A 69 -5.47 11.89 18.84
N GLN A 70 -5.42 13.21 18.65
CA GLN A 70 -5.80 13.86 17.38
C GLN A 70 -4.88 13.47 16.22
N VAL A 71 -3.57 13.38 16.46
CA VAL A 71 -2.59 12.96 15.44
C VAL A 71 -2.80 11.49 15.10
N CYS A 72 -3.03 10.64 16.12
CA CYS A 72 -3.35 9.23 15.90
C CYS A 72 -4.66 9.05 15.10
N ASP A 73 -5.70 9.85 15.38
CA ASP A 73 -6.99 9.82 14.66
C ASP A 73 -6.86 10.31 13.21
N ASP A 74 -6.09 11.38 12.97
CA ASP A 74 -5.80 11.85 11.60
C ASP A 74 -5.06 10.77 10.80
N ILE A 75 -3.99 10.19 11.36
CA ILE A 75 -3.24 9.13 10.67
C ILE A 75 -4.15 7.92 10.41
N ALA A 76 -4.98 7.51 11.38
CA ALA A 76 -5.92 6.41 11.20
C ALA A 76 -6.91 6.68 10.06
N ARG A 77 -7.45 7.91 9.97
CA ARG A 77 -8.31 8.33 8.86
C ARG A 77 -7.57 8.25 7.52
N ARG A 78 -6.31 8.67 7.46
CA ARG A 78 -5.47 8.60 6.25
C ARG A 78 -5.19 7.15 5.84
N LEU A 79 -4.96 6.24 6.79
CA LEU A 79 -4.81 4.81 6.51
C LEU A 79 -6.10 4.18 5.97
N THR A 80 -7.27 4.61 6.45
CA THR A 80 -8.56 4.19 5.88
C THR A 80 -8.70 4.63 4.42
N VAL A 81 -8.31 5.87 4.10
CA VAL A 81 -8.29 6.38 2.71
C VAL A 81 -7.33 5.58 1.82
N LEU A 82 -6.16 5.21 2.33
CA LEU A 82 -5.22 4.34 1.62
C LEU A 82 -5.85 2.97 1.33
N GLY A 83 -6.50 2.36 2.31
CA GLY A 83 -7.17 1.07 2.14
C GLY A 83 -8.32 1.12 1.14
N ASP A 84 -9.11 2.20 1.16
CA ASP A 84 -10.18 2.45 0.20
C ASP A 84 -9.64 2.64 -1.23
N ALA A 85 -8.56 3.43 -1.41
CA ALA A 85 -7.89 3.59 -2.70
C ALA A 85 -7.30 2.27 -3.22
N TRP A 86 -6.80 1.41 -2.33
CA TRP A 86 -6.29 0.10 -2.69
C TRP A 86 -7.41 -0.84 -3.13
N ALA A 87 -8.50 -0.92 -2.36
CA ALA A 87 -9.65 -1.77 -2.67
C ALA A 87 -10.36 -1.34 -3.96
N GLN A 88 -10.40 -0.03 -4.23
CA GLN A 88 -10.93 0.52 -5.49
C GLN A 88 -9.97 0.36 -6.67
N GLY A 89 -8.77 -0.20 -6.46
CA GLY A 89 -7.78 -0.37 -7.52
C GLY A 89 -7.18 0.95 -8.03
N LYS A 90 -7.39 2.08 -7.35
CA LYS A 90 -6.89 3.41 -7.72
C LYS A 90 -5.38 3.55 -7.59
N LEU A 91 -4.73 2.63 -6.87
CA LEU A 91 -3.29 2.57 -6.71
C LEU A 91 -2.66 1.78 -7.84
N SER A 92 -1.77 2.41 -8.59
CA SER A 92 -0.94 1.80 -9.62
C SER A 92 -0.03 0.71 -9.02
N ALA A 93 0.25 -0.36 -9.79
CA ALA A 93 1.20 -1.41 -9.40
C ALA A 93 2.56 -0.90 -8.88
N PRO A 94 3.22 0.09 -9.51
CA PRO A 94 4.44 0.70 -8.97
C PRO A 94 4.27 1.36 -7.60
N VAL A 95 3.11 1.96 -7.32
CA VAL A 95 2.80 2.57 -6.01
C VAL A 95 2.66 1.49 -4.95
N ARG A 96 1.91 0.41 -5.24
CA ARG A 96 1.76 -0.74 -4.34
C ARG A 96 3.10 -1.38 -3.97
N LYS A 97 3.98 -1.56 -4.96
CA LYS A 97 5.33 -2.11 -4.75
C LYS A 97 6.20 -1.20 -3.88
N ARG A 98 6.25 0.11 -4.19
CA ARG A 98 7.00 1.09 -3.39
C ARG A 98 6.44 1.22 -1.97
N MET A 99 5.12 1.11 -1.79
CA MET A 99 4.51 1.19 -0.48
C MET A 99 4.90 0.02 0.42
N ARG A 100 5.03 -1.18 -0.15
CA ARG A 100 5.60 -2.34 0.56
C ARG A 100 7.04 -2.09 0.99
N LEU A 101 7.88 -1.50 0.14
CA LEU A 101 9.25 -1.13 0.51
C LEU A 101 9.26 -0.10 1.63
N LEU A 102 8.41 0.94 1.56
CA LEU A 102 8.31 1.95 2.62
C LEU A 102 7.96 1.32 3.96
N VAL A 103 7.00 0.39 3.98
CA VAL A 103 6.63 -0.36 5.20
C VAL A 103 7.75 -1.27 5.70
N GLN A 104 8.56 -1.83 4.80
CA GLN A 104 9.73 -2.61 5.18
C GLN A 104 10.83 -1.74 5.81
N GLU A 105 11.10 -0.57 5.26
CA GLU A 105 12.03 0.41 5.84
C GLU A 105 11.52 0.97 7.18
N LEU A 106 10.20 1.17 7.31
CA LEU A 106 9.56 1.57 8.57
C LEU A 106 9.84 0.58 9.70
N GLN A 107 9.72 -0.71 9.43
CA GLN A 107 9.96 -1.78 10.40
C GLN A 107 11.43 -1.89 10.79
N GLN A 108 12.34 -1.64 9.83
CA GLN A 108 13.78 -1.58 10.07
C GLN A 108 14.23 -0.27 10.75
N ARG A 109 13.30 0.66 11.03
CA ARG A 109 13.58 2.03 11.54
C ARG A 109 14.51 2.83 10.63
N HIS A 110 14.54 2.51 9.33
CA HIS A 110 15.29 3.24 8.32
C HIS A 110 14.49 4.45 7.83
N TRP A 111 14.41 5.49 8.66
CA TRP A 111 13.60 6.67 8.38
C TRP A 111 14.05 7.42 7.12
N GLU A 112 15.36 7.48 6.85
CA GLU A 112 15.93 8.13 5.66
C GLU A 112 15.52 7.41 4.36
N ALA A 113 15.58 6.07 4.34
CA ALA A 113 15.17 5.28 3.19
C ALA A 113 13.65 5.38 2.95
N ALA A 114 12.85 5.43 4.02
CA ALA A 114 11.42 5.69 3.91
C ALA A 114 11.12 7.10 3.34
N ASP A 115 11.90 8.12 3.70
CA ASP A 115 11.75 9.47 3.14
C ASP A 115 12.16 9.55 1.66
N GLU A 116 13.18 8.78 1.24
CA GLU A 116 13.57 8.67 -0.16
C GLU A 116 12.44 8.04 -1.01
N ILE A 117 11.85 6.94 -0.53
CA ILE A 117 10.69 6.31 -1.19
C ILE A 117 9.51 7.27 -1.24
N HIS A 118 9.27 8.02 -0.15
CA HIS A 118 8.25 9.06 -0.10
C HIS A 118 8.50 10.15 -1.17
N ARG A 119 9.73 10.66 -1.31
CA ARG A 119 10.08 11.65 -2.35
C ARG A 119 9.85 11.09 -3.75
N SER A 120 10.29 9.86 -4.03
CA SER A 120 10.02 9.21 -5.34
C SER A 120 8.52 9.11 -5.61
N LEU A 121 7.71 8.69 -4.63
CA LEU A 121 6.26 8.61 -4.78
C LEU A 121 5.61 9.99 -5.00
N MET A 122 6.10 11.03 -4.33
CA MET A 122 5.61 12.40 -4.50
C MET A 122 6.01 13.02 -5.85
N VAL A 123 7.07 12.54 -6.51
CA VAL A 123 7.47 13.04 -7.83
C VAL A 123 6.64 12.37 -8.93
N ASP A 124 6.53 11.04 -8.88
CA ASP A 124 5.94 10.27 -9.98
C ASP A 124 4.42 10.07 -9.84
N TYR A 125 3.90 9.99 -8.61
CA TYR A 125 2.52 9.53 -8.31
C TYR A 125 1.76 10.43 -7.33
N VAL A 126 2.08 11.72 -7.29
CA VAL A 126 1.50 12.69 -6.33
C VAL A 126 -0.03 12.65 -6.27
N ASN A 127 -0.71 12.49 -7.41
CA ASN A 127 -2.17 12.49 -7.49
C ASN A 127 -2.80 11.30 -6.77
N GLU A 128 -2.09 10.17 -6.68
CA GLU A 128 -2.57 8.95 -6.02
C GLU A 128 -2.21 8.94 -4.53
N VAL A 129 -1.03 9.46 -4.17
CA VAL A 129 -0.45 9.31 -2.83
C VAL A 129 -0.67 10.52 -1.91
N SER A 130 -0.77 11.74 -2.44
CA SER A 130 -0.78 12.98 -1.64
C SER A 130 -1.86 13.02 -0.56
N GLN A 131 -3.02 12.39 -0.81
CA GLN A 131 -4.17 12.42 0.09
C GLN A 131 -3.94 11.66 1.41
N TRP A 132 -3.12 10.61 1.42
CA TRP A 132 -2.89 9.76 2.59
C TRP A 132 -1.41 9.69 3.01
N LEU A 133 -0.48 9.90 2.08
CA LEU A 133 0.96 9.79 2.31
C LEU A 133 1.48 10.82 3.32
N VAL A 134 0.85 11.99 3.42
CA VAL A 134 1.17 12.98 4.47
C VAL A 134 0.95 12.45 5.89
N GLY A 135 -0.08 11.61 6.07
CA GLY A 135 -0.33 10.91 7.34
C GLY A 135 0.73 9.85 7.62
N VAL A 136 1.18 9.14 6.58
CA VAL A 136 2.29 8.18 6.69
C VAL A 136 3.61 8.89 7.02
N LYS A 137 3.90 10.05 6.42
CA LYS A 137 5.07 10.86 6.76
C LYS A 137 5.04 11.32 8.21
N ARG A 138 3.85 11.73 8.69
CA ARG A 138 3.68 12.07 10.10
C ARG A 138 3.91 10.85 10.99
N LEU A 139 3.36 9.69 10.63
CA LEU A 139 3.57 8.44 11.36
C LEU A 139 5.07 8.10 11.49
N ILE A 140 5.84 8.22 10.40
CA ILE A 140 7.30 8.04 10.41
C ILE A 140 7.98 9.00 11.40
N ALA A 141 7.61 10.29 11.37
CA ALA A 141 8.18 11.30 12.26
C ALA A 141 7.85 11.03 13.74
N GLU A 142 6.62 10.57 14.04
CA GLU A 142 6.24 10.19 15.39
C GLU A 142 6.98 8.92 15.85
N LEU A 143 7.11 7.90 15.00
CA LEU A 143 7.87 6.67 15.31
C LEU A 143 9.36 6.93 15.55
N ARG A 144 9.94 7.91 14.85
CA ARG A 144 11.30 8.38 15.08
C ARG A 144 11.43 9.13 16.40
N SER A 145 10.38 9.85 16.79
CA SER A 145 10.36 10.64 18.03
C SER A 145 10.02 9.78 19.26
N LEU A 146 9.45 8.59 19.07
CA LEU A 146 9.35 7.60 20.13
C LEU A 146 10.76 7.26 20.60
N PRO A 147 11.06 7.38 21.91
CA PRO A 147 12.28 6.80 22.44
C PRO A 147 12.17 5.30 22.21
N ALA A 148 12.88 4.80 21.21
CA ALA A 148 13.06 3.38 20.99
C ALA A 148 13.77 2.88 22.23
N GLY A 149 13.02 2.34 23.20
CA GLY A 149 13.50 1.99 24.53
C GLY A 149 14.97 1.64 24.50
N GLU A 150 15.78 2.62 24.90
CA GLU A 150 17.23 2.52 24.89
C GLU A 150 17.53 1.37 25.85
N PRO A 151 18.11 0.23 25.41
CA PRO A 151 18.81 -0.58 26.39
C PRO A 151 19.93 0.33 26.87
N ALA A 152 19.87 0.68 28.16
CA ALA A 152 20.88 1.43 28.86
C ALA A 152 22.28 0.99 28.42
N ALA A 153 22.89 1.74 27.51
CA ALA A 153 24.34 1.80 27.41
C ALA A 153 24.77 2.70 28.57
N ALA A 154 24.66 2.14 29.78
CA ALA A 154 25.44 2.59 30.91
C ALA A 154 26.92 2.43 30.53
N THR A 155 27.49 3.46 29.93
CA THR A 155 28.88 3.78 30.18
C THR A 155 28.88 4.73 31.37
N ASP A 156 28.58 4.14 32.53
CA ASP A 156 29.06 4.62 33.82
C ASP A 156 30.60 4.61 33.72
N GLY A 157 31.13 5.75 33.31
CA GLY A 157 32.55 6.06 33.36
C GLY A 157 32.80 7.02 34.50
N SER A 158 32.30 6.68 35.69
CA SER A 158 32.71 7.34 36.93
C SER A 158 34.08 6.79 37.30
N ALA A 159 35.12 7.57 37.01
CA ALA A 159 36.41 7.45 37.68
C ALA A 159 36.87 8.86 38.03
N GLU A 160 36.28 9.41 39.09
CA GLU A 160 36.97 10.37 39.95
C GLU A 160 38.22 9.67 40.52
N ALA A 161 39.39 10.28 40.33
CA ALA A 161 40.56 10.08 41.18
C ALA A 161 41.42 11.35 41.16
N GLU A 162 41.06 12.26 42.08
CA GLU A 162 41.92 13.11 42.92
C GLU A 162 42.96 14.12 42.33
N PRO A 163 43.29 15.16 43.12
CA PRO A 163 43.97 16.39 42.74
C PRO A 163 45.50 16.28 42.90
N GLY A 164 46.23 16.94 42.00
CA GLY A 164 47.67 17.14 42.09
C GLY A 164 47.99 18.63 42.16
N GLN A 165 48.17 19.12 43.38
CA GLN A 165 48.89 20.35 43.71
C GLN A 165 50.37 20.15 43.37
N GLU A 166 51.04 21.11 42.70
CA GLU A 166 52.50 21.24 42.70
C GLU A 166 52.99 22.60 42.13
N ASP A 167 53.68 23.33 43.01
CA ASP A 167 54.60 24.50 42.93
C ASP A 167 54.39 25.66 41.92
#